data_AF-A0A662BSR1-F1
#
_entry.id   AF-A0A662BSR1-F1
#
_cell.length_a   1.000
_cell.length_b   1.000
_cell.length_c   1.000
_cell.angle_alpha   90.00
_cell.angle_beta   90.00
_cell.angle_gamma   90.00
#
_symmetry.space_group_name_H-M   'P 1'
#
loop_
_entity.id
_entity.type
_entity.pdbx_description
1 polymer ?
#
loop_
_entity_poly.entity_id
_entity_poly.type
_entity_poly.pdbx_seq_one_letter_code
_entity_poly.pdbx_strand_id
1 'polypeptide(L)'
;MYSFLNIFMVTSLLLSHFSLLAQSEKPTEKKQDSLNTNIEVIEKFAEKLNKEYPNFKEEKLFKRRHKYADILPLIEKHGKNPLFQERIIGQSFQSRDIFQIKAGKGKINILLWSQMHGNEPTATQALFDIFNFLASDKGFSKEKELILNKLSLFFIPMLNPDGTEVYKRRNAQEIDLNRDALRLSAPEAKILKKVRDETNAAYGFNLHDQNIYYTAGVSPNVATITFLAPAFNLQKDLNDNRRNAMRQIAVMNKVLQKYIPGQVGRYNDDFMPTSLGDNIQKWGTGAILIESGGYKNDPEKQYIRKLNFIAILSALYNIAKETQSIDYKAYFTIPENSSYHFFDLLIRNAEVQNNEQNYLIDIGIRRSEKDNESHSDFSYYSTIADIGDMSYKYGYDEVDAKGLTIQNGKTYEKKIKSKKQLNKLDVDQLLNTGYIYLNVSPKLLKKGINKKPFIITSDPDKLIKGIKLGKQANFLLLKGNELKYVIINGFVVKKL
;
A
#
# COMPACT_ATOMS: atom_id res chain seq x y z
N MET A 1 -34.74 -44.97 -38.39
CA MET A 1 -33.88 -44.71 -39.55
C MET A 1 -34.00 -43.21 -39.84
N TYR A 2 -32.87 -42.50 -40.05
CA TYR A 2 -32.66 -41.04 -39.90
C TYR A 2 -32.57 -40.57 -38.43
N SER A 3 -31.62 -39.75 -37.95
CA SER A 3 -30.46 -39.07 -38.54
C SER A 3 -29.50 -38.70 -37.40
N PHE A 4 -28.25 -39.19 -37.42
CA PHE A 4 -27.16 -38.74 -36.53
C PHE A 4 -25.85 -38.82 -37.32
N LEU A 5 -25.63 -37.88 -38.23
CA LEU A 5 -24.31 -37.68 -38.86
C LEU A 5 -24.20 -36.23 -39.37
N ASN A 6 -23.99 -35.25 -38.47
CA ASN A 6 -23.51 -33.91 -38.84
C ASN A 6 -23.13 -33.02 -37.63
N ILE A 7 -22.33 -33.54 -36.69
CA ILE A 7 -21.77 -32.71 -35.59
C ILE A 7 -20.24 -32.80 -35.46
N PHE A 8 -19.57 -33.70 -36.21
CA PHE A 8 -18.12 -33.86 -36.08
C PHE A 8 -17.26 -33.06 -37.07
N MET A 9 -17.84 -32.37 -38.05
CA MET A 9 -17.05 -31.65 -39.08
C MET A 9 -16.91 -30.13 -38.84
N VAL A 10 -17.65 -29.54 -37.90
CA VAL A 10 -17.59 -28.09 -37.62
C VAL A 10 -16.66 -27.73 -36.46
N THR A 11 -16.33 -28.69 -35.58
CA THR A 11 -15.40 -28.48 -34.45
C THR A 11 -13.92 -28.58 -34.85
N SER A 12 -13.58 -29.21 -35.98
CA SER A 12 -12.19 -29.32 -36.46
C SER A 12 -11.66 -28.05 -37.15
N LEU A 13 -12.52 -27.22 -37.75
CA LEU A 13 -12.08 -26.00 -38.44
C LEU A 13 -11.85 -24.81 -37.49
N LEU A 14 -12.59 -24.75 -36.36
CA LEU A 14 -12.45 -23.68 -35.37
C LEU A 14 -11.17 -23.78 -34.51
N LEU A 15 -10.63 -24.99 -34.30
CA LEU A 15 -9.37 -25.21 -33.59
C LEU A 15 -8.12 -24.88 -34.45
N SER A 16 -8.24 -24.94 -35.78
CA SER A 16 -7.14 -24.54 -36.68
C SER A 16 -7.03 -23.02 -36.85
N HIS A 17 -8.12 -22.27 -36.74
CA HIS A 17 -8.13 -20.80 -36.85
C HIS A 17 -7.68 -20.08 -35.58
N PHE A 18 -7.82 -20.69 -34.39
CA PHE A 18 -7.23 -20.16 -33.15
C PHE A 18 -5.73 -20.42 -33.03
N SER A 19 -5.20 -21.40 -33.77
CA SER A 19 -3.77 -21.72 -33.77
C SER A 19 -2.95 -20.83 -34.71
N LEU A 20 -3.58 -20.13 -35.67
CA LEU A 20 -2.90 -19.23 -36.60
C LEU A 20 -2.85 -17.76 -36.12
N LEU A 21 -3.71 -17.34 -35.19
CA LEU A 21 -3.73 -15.97 -34.65
C LEU A 21 -2.91 -15.81 -33.35
N ALA A 22 -2.33 -16.90 -32.84
CA ALA A 22 -1.46 -16.91 -31.67
C ALA A 22 0.00 -17.31 -31.99
N GLN A 23 0.43 -17.18 -33.24
CA GLN A 23 1.87 -17.08 -33.54
C GLN A 23 2.34 -15.67 -33.19
N SER A 24 2.43 -15.39 -31.89
CA SER A 24 3.21 -14.24 -31.44
C SER A 24 4.67 -14.56 -31.75
N GLU A 25 5.30 -13.77 -32.61
CA GLU A 25 6.73 -13.84 -32.90
C GLU A 25 7.51 -13.99 -31.59
N LYS A 26 8.10 -15.17 -31.37
CA LYS A 26 9.09 -15.32 -30.31
C LYS A 26 10.24 -14.39 -30.68
N PRO A 27 10.73 -13.53 -29.77
CA PRO A 27 11.89 -12.70 -30.05
C PRO A 27 13.05 -13.59 -30.50
N THR A 28 13.77 -13.15 -31.54
CA THR A 28 15.00 -13.82 -31.95
C THR A 28 16.03 -13.81 -30.81
N GLU A 29 16.92 -14.80 -30.77
CA GLU A 29 17.93 -14.97 -29.71
C GLU A 29 18.73 -13.68 -29.46
N LYS A 30 19.18 -13.01 -30.52
CA LYS A 30 19.87 -11.69 -30.44
C LYS A 30 19.00 -10.58 -29.83
N LYS A 31 17.70 -10.55 -30.11
CA LYS A 31 16.77 -9.57 -29.52
C LYS A 31 16.58 -9.86 -28.03
N GLN A 32 16.49 -11.13 -27.65
CA GLN A 32 16.40 -11.55 -26.24
C GLN A 32 17.67 -11.19 -25.44
N ASP A 33 18.86 -11.43 -25.99
CA ASP A 33 20.14 -11.07 -25.35
C ASP A 33 20.28 -9.56 -25.16
N SER A 34 19.82 -8.77 -26.13
CA SER A 34 19.82 -7.30 -26.01
C SER A 34 18.86 -6.80 -24.91
N LEU A 35 17.69 -7.44 -24.76
CA LEU A 35 16.72 -7.11 -23.71
C LEU A 35 17.31 -7.44 -22.34
N ASN A 36 17.92 -8.63 -22.20
CA ASN A 36 18.59 -9.08 -20.98
C ASN A 36 19.70 -8.11 -20.54
N THR A 37 20.55 -7.67 -21.49
CA THR A 37 21.62 -6.71 -21.19
C THR A 37 21.06 -5.36 -20.74
N ASN A 38 19.99 -4.89 -21.37
CA ASN A 38 19.37 -3.61 -21.03
C ASN A 38 18.70 -3.62 -19.64
N ILE A 39 18.04 -4.72 -19.25
CA ILE A 39 17.41 -4.82 -17.93
C ILE A 39 18.45 -4.90 -16.80
N GLU A 40 19.58 -5.60 -17.01
CA GLU A 40 20.69 -5.64 -16.03
C GLU A 40 21.24 -4.26 -15.71
N VAL A 41 21.30 -3.35 -16.70
CA VAL A 41 21.73 -1.96 -16.47
C VAL A 41 20.77 -1.23 -15.53
N ILE A 42 19.45 -1.45 -15.70
CA ILE A 42 18.44 -0.86 -14.81
C ILE A 42 18.53 -1.45 -13.41
N GLU A 43 18.75 -2.77 -13.30
CA GLU A 43 18.92 -3.43 -12.01
C GLU A 43 20.16 -2.94 -11.25
N LYS A 44 21.31 -2.77 -11.93
CA LYS A 44 22.53 -2.19 -11.34
C LYS A 44 22.31 -0.76 -10.85
N PHE A 45 21.58 0.04 -11.61
CA PHE A 45 21.17 1.38 -11.18
C PHE A 45 20.31 1.32 -9.92
N ALA A 46 19.31 0.43 -9.87
CA ALA A 46 18.45 0.24 -8.71
C ALA A 46 19.21 -0.25 -7.47
N GLU A 47 20.16 -1.17 -7.62
CA GLU A 47 21.03 -1.66 -6.54
C GLU A 47 21.83 -0.52 -5.91
N LYS A 48 22.38 0.35 -6.75
CA LYS A 48 23.09 1.54 -6.29
C LYS A 48 22.15 2.52 -5.58
N LEU A 49 20.94 2.77 -6.12
CA LEU A 49 19.92 3.57 -5.44
C LEU A 49 19.57 3.00 -4.07
N ASN A 50 19.39 1.69 -3.95
CA ASN A 50 19.09 1.03 -2.69
C ASN A 50 20.20 1.22 -1.65
N LYS A 51 21.47 1.11 -2.07
CA LYS A 51 22.65 1.31 -1.21
C LYS A 51 22.79 2.76 -0.75
N GLU A 52 22.60 3.71 -1.65
CA GLU A 52 22.83 5.14 -1.40
C GLU A 52 21.58 5.90 -0.91
N TYR A 53 20.41 5.25 -0.82
CA TYR A 53 19.14 5.84 -0.39
C TYR A 53 19.23 6.75 0.86
N PRO A 54 19.98 6.41 1.94
CA PRO A 54 20.10 7.28 3.10
C PRO A 54 20.62 8.70 2.78
N ASN A 55 21.31 8.90 1.65
CA ASN A 55 21.76 10.23 1.23
C ASN A 55 20.64 11.13 0.70
N PHE A 56 19.50 10.55 0.32
CA PHE A 56 18.42 11.25 -0.39
C PHE A 56 17.12 11.29 0.41
N LYS A 57 17.01 10.52 1.50
CA LYS A 57 15.82 10.49 2.34
C LYS A 57 15.54 11.87 2.96
N GLU A 58 14.32 12.38 2.78
CA GLU A 58 13.85 13.55 3.53
C GLU A 58 13.51 13.16 4.97
N GLU A 59 14.35 13.58 5.91
CA GLU A 59 14.30 13.19 7.32
C GLU A 59 13.11 13.79 8.08
N LYS A 60 12.53 14.90 7.60
CA LYS A 60 11.33 15.49 8.23
C LYS A 60 10.07 14.64 8.05
N LEU A 61 10.04 13.77 7.04
CA LEU A 61 8.86 12.95 6.70
C LEU A 61 8.96 11.53 7.28
N PHE A 62 9.13 11.40 8.59
CA PHE A 62 9.29 10.09 9.25
C PHE A 62 7.97 9.42 9.68
N LYS A 63 6.84 10.14 9.58
CA LYS A 63 5.48 9.64 9.84
C LYS A 63 4.63 9.78 8.59
N ARG A 64 3.72 8.83 8.35
CA ARG A 64 2.80 8.87 7.19
C ARG A 64 1.70 9.94 7.32
N ARG A 65 1.32 10.34 8.53
CA ARG A 65 0.27 11.34 8.78
C ARG A 65 0.82 12.77 8.77
N HIS A 66 1.51 13.15 7.70
CA HIS A 66 1.94 14.54 7.47
C HIS A 66 0.78 15.42 7.00
N LYS A 67 0.85 16.71 7.32
CA LYS A 67 -0.12 17.75 6.96
C LYS A 67 0.36 18.57 5.79
N TYR A 68 -0.52 19.37 5.22
CA TYR A 68 -0.16 20.35 4.20
C TYR A 68 0.93 21.30 4.71
N ALA A 69 0.83 21.74 5.97
CA ALA A 69 1.82 22.60 6.62
C ALA A 69 3.21 21.93 6.82
N ASP A 70 3.28 20.60 6.85
CA ASP A 70 4.56 19.88 6.92
C ASP A 70 5.23 19.79 5.54
N ILE A 71 4.43 19.80 4.47
CA ILE A 71 4.87 19.65 3.07
C ILE A 71 5.25 21.00 2.44
N LEU A 72 4.54 22.08 2.77
CA LEU A 72 4.77 23.40 2.17
C LEU A 72 6.22 23.89 2.32
N PRO A 73 6.89 23.80 3.49
CA PRO A 73 8.30 24.22 3.61
C PRO A 73 9.25 23.38 2.74
N LEU A 74 8.90 22.13 2.43
CA LEU A 74 9.69 21.28 1.55
C LEU A 74 9.52 21.69 0.08
N ILE A 75 8.30 22.03 -0.33
CA ILE A 75 8.04 22.60 -1.67
C ILE A 75 8.86 23.87 -1.85
N GLU A 76 8.76 24.83 -0.92
CA GLU A 76 9.50 26.09 -0.98
C GLU A 76 11.03 25.90 -0.99
N LYS A 77 11.54 24.94 -0.20
CA LYS A 77 12.96 24.57 -0.19
C LYS A 77 13.41 24.14 -1.59
N HIS A 78 12.63 23.29 -2.26
CA HIS A 78 12.97 22.84 -3.61
C HIS A 78 12.74 23.91 -4.67
N GLY A 79 11.70 24.76 -4.53
CA GLY A 79 11.44 25.89 -5.43
C GLY A 79 12.56 26.93 -5.48
N LYS A 80 13.36 27.06 -4.40
CA LYS A 80 14.57 27.90 -4.37
C LYS A 80 15.77 27.32 -5.13
N ASN A 81 15.76 26.03 -5.46
CA ASN A 81 16.84 25.41 -6.21
C ASN A 81 16.60 25.59 -7.72
N PRO A 82 17.57 26.16 -8.48
CA PRO A 82 17.40 26.46 -9.91
C PRO A 82 17.18 25.24 -10.80
N LEU A 83 17.41 24.03 -10.30
CA LEU A 83 17.06 22.78 -10.98
C LEU A 83 15.54 22.64 -11.17
N PHE A 84 14.76 23.23 -10.29
CA PHE A 84 13.31 23.08 -10.25
C PHE A 84 12.60 24.37 -10.66
N GLN A 85 11.45 24.20 -11.30
CA GLN A 85 10.49 25.29 -11.54
C GLN A 85 9.22 24.97 -10.76
N GLU A 86 8.99 25.73 -9.69
CA GLU A 86 7.79 25.62 -8.87
C GLU A 86 6.72 26.61 -9.37
N ARG A 87 5.46 26.18 -9.40
CA ARG A 87 4.32 27.07 -9.61
C ARG A 87 3.07 26.57 -8.90
N ILE A 88 2.20 27.50 -8.51
CA ILE A 88 0.83 27.19 -8.11
C ILE A 88 0.01 26.90 -9.38
N ILE A 89 -0.70 25.77 -9.41
CA ILE A 89 -1.53 25.31 -10.54
C ILE A 89 -3.03 25.42 -10.29
N GLY A 90 -3.41 25.82 -9.08
CA GLY A 90 -4.79 26.07 -8.66
C GLY A 90 -4.91 25.94 -7.15
N GLN A 91 -6.15 25.90 -6.65
CA GLN A 91 -6.46 25.74 -5.23
C GLN A 91 -7.45 24.61 -5.02
N SER A 92 -7.37 23.97 -3.86
CA SER A 92 -8.37 23.01 -3.38
C SER A 92 -9.71 23.68 -3.07
N PHE A 93 -10.71 22.88 -2.71
CA PHE A 93 -12.02 23.41 -2.34
C PHE A 93 -11.96 24.37 -1.12
N GLN A 94 -11.08 24.12 -0.15
CA GLN A 94 -10.85 25.02 0.99
C GLN A 94 -9.73 26.05 0.74
N SER A 95 -9.46 26.38 -0.52
CA SER A 95 -8.52 27.44 -0.91
C SER A 95 -7.06 27.21 -0.48
N ARG A 96 -6.63 25.94 -0.37
CA ARG A 96 -5.20 25.62 -0.20
C ARG A 96 -4.54 25.52 -1.56
N ASP A 97 -3.38 26.14 -1.73
CA ASP A 97 -2.65 26.08 -2.99
C ASP A 97 -2.24 24.64 -3.35
N ILE A 98 -2.33 24.33 -4.63
CA ILE A 98 -1.84 23.07 -5.21
C ILE A 98 -0.65 23.43 -6.09
N PHE A 99 0.48 22.80 -5.81
CA PHE A 99 1.75 23.09 -6.47
C PHE A 99 2.09 22.06 -7.53
N GLN A 100 2.71 22.55 -8.60
CA GLN A 100 3.51 21.75 -9.52
C GLN A 100 4.99 22.09 -9.34
N ILE A 101 5.81 21.05 -9.29
CA ILE A 101 7.27 21.18 -9.39
C ILE A 101 7.69 20.54 -10.71
N LYS A 102 8.43 21.26 -11.54
CA LYS A 102 8.98 20.75 -12.79
C LYS A 102 10.50 20.57 -12.69
N ALA A 103 11.03 19.48 -13.23
CA ALA A 103 12.47 19.26 -13.41
C ALA A 103 12.77 18.76 -14.83
N GLY A 104 13.97 19.08 -15.32
CA GLY A 104 14.43 18.63 -16.63
C GLY A 104 13.89 19.48 -17.80
N LYS A 105 14.49 19.25 -18.97
CA LYS A 105 14.29 20.02 -20.21
C LYS A 105 14.08 19.13 -21.44
N GLY A 106 13.90 17.83 -21.22
CA GLY A 106 13.79 16.87 -22.30
C GLY A 106 12.43 16.86 -22.98
N LYS A 107 12.35 16.16 -24.12
CA LYS A 107 11.15 16.14 -24.99
C LYS A 107 10.07 15.19 -24.50
N ILE A 108 10.40 14.23 -23.62
CA ILE A 108 9.44 13.25 -23.12
C ILE A 108 8.83 13.81 -21.84
N ASN A 109 7.56 14.21 -21.91
CA ASN A 109 6.83 14.75 -20.76
C ASN A 109 6.32 13.59 -19.88
N ILE A 110 6.62 13.66 -18.58
CA ILE A 110 6.20 12.69 -17.57
C ILE A 110 5.41 13.41 -16.50
N LEU A 111 4.18 12.98 -16.24
CA LEU A 111 3.35 13.48 -15.14
C LEU A 111 3.45 12.52 -13.96
N LEU A 112 3.68 13.03 -12.76
CA LEU A 112 3.64 12.25 -11.52
C LEU A 112 2.75 12.98 -10.53
N TRP A 113 1.72 12.32 -10.01
CA TRP A 113 0.83 12.92 -9.01
C TRP A 113 0.62 11.96 -7.85
N SER A 114 0.61 12.50 -6.65
CA SER A 114 0.36 11.75 -5.42
C SER A 114 -0.74 12.37 -4.58
N GLN A 115 -1.26 11.56 -3.67
CA GLN A 115 -2.16 11.99 -2.60
C GLN A 115 -3.40 12.70 -3.14
N MET A 116 -3.97 12.17 -4.23
CA MET A 116 -5.34 12.50 -4.65
C MET A 116 -6.37 11.99 -3.64
N HIS A 117 -6.02 10.92 -2.93
CA HIS A 117 -6.64 10.56 -1.68
C HIS A 117 -5.76 11.06 -0.53
N GLY A 118 -6.34 11.84 0.37
CA GLY A 118 -5.57 12.52 1.42
C GLY A 118 -4.91 11.59 2.46
N ASN A 119 -5.42 10.36 2.60
CA ASN A 119 -4.90 9.32 3.49
C ASN A 119 -3.90 8.36 2.82
N GLU A 120 -3.37 8.72 1.65
CA GLU A 120 -2.43 7.92 0.87
C GLU A 120 -1.08 8.64 0.68
N PRO A 121 -0.31 8.82 1.76
CA PRO A 121 0.86 9.72 1.83
C PRO A 121 2.17 9.12 1.32
N THR A 122 2.26 7.80 1.14
CA THR A 122 3.54 7.08 1.06
C THR A 122 4.39 7.57 -0.11
N ALA A 123 3.76 7.69 -1.28
CA ALA A 123 4.47 8.11 -2.48
C ALA A 123 4.79 9.61 -2.49
N THR A 124 4.01 10.46 -1.81
CA THR A 124 4.37 11.88 -1.60
C THR A 124 5.73 11.99 -0.92
N GLN A 125 5.99 11.17 0.10
CA GLN A 125 7.30 11.14 0.77
C GLN A 125 8.42 10.67 -0.17
N ALA A 126 8.13 9.69 -1.03
CA ALA A 126 9.09 9.23 -2.04
C ALA A 126 9.39 10.31 -3.09
N LEU A 127 8.42 11.16 -3.46
CA LEU A 127 8.68 12.28 -4.36
C LEU A 127 9.68 13.29 -3.77
N PHE A 128 9.61 13.57 -2.46
CA PHE A 128 10.62 14.40 -1.79
C PHE A 128 12.00 13.74 -1.75
N ASP A 129 12.07 12.42 -1.64
CA ASP A 129 13.34 11.69 -1.78
C ASP A 129 13.90 11.81 -3.20
N ILE A 130 13.03 11.78 -4.21
CA ILE A 130 13.40 11.99 -5.61
C ILE A 130 13.90 13.43 -5.83
N PHE A 131 13.26 14.44 -5.23
CA PHE A 131 13.74 15.83 -5.33
C PHE A 131 15.13 15.98 -4.71
N ASN A 132 15.35 15.40 -3.52
CA ASN A 132 16.66 15.35 -2.89
C ASN A 132 17.69 14.61 -3.76
N PHE A 133 17.31 13.48 -4.39
CA PHE A 133 18.17 12.76 -5.32
C PHE A 133 18.59 13.65 -6.50
N LEU A 134 17.62 14.24 -7.21
CA LEU A 134 17.86 15.06 -8.40
C LEU A 134 18.72 16.28 -8.08
N ALA A 135 18.50 16.91 -6.92
CA ALA A 135 19.23 18.11 -6.49
C ALA A 135 20.57 17.83 -5.82
N SER A 136 20.90 16.58 -5.51
CA SER A 136 22.12 16.25 -4.79
C SER A 136 23.33 16.16 -5.72
N ASP A 137 24.45 16.74 -5.28
CA ASP A 137 25.75 16.57 -5.93
C ASP A 137 26.39 15.19 -5.68
N LYS A 138 25.76 14.36 -4.82
CA LYS A 138 26.26 13.01 -4.49
C LYS A 138 25.83 12.01 -5.56
N GLY A 139 26.82 11.44 -6.24
CA GLY A 139 26.66 10.26 -7.10
C GLY A 139 25.70 10.46 -8.29
N PHE A 140 25.63 9.42 -9.12
CA PHE A 140 24.67 9.30 -10.22
C PHE A 140 24.65 10.45 -11.24
N SER A 141 25.76 11.18 -11.39
CA SER A 141 25.79 12.38 -12.24
C SER A 141 25.36 12.08 -13.67
N LYS A 142 25.83 10.97 -14.26
CA LYS A 142 25.47 10.55 -15.62
C LYS A 142 23.99 10.17 -15.74
N GLU A 143 23.45 9.46 -14.75
CA GLU A 143 22.07 9.00 -14.73
C GLU A 143 21.10 10.17 -14.53
N LYS A 144 21.40 11.08 -13.60
CA LYS A 144 20.64 12.32 -13.37
C LYS A 144 20.67 13.21 -14.61
N GLU A 145 21.84 13.43 -15.20
CA GLU A 145 21.99 14.21 -16.43
C GLU A 145 21.15 13.61 -17.57
N LEU A 146 21.23 12.29 -17.78
CA LEU A 146 20.43 11.61 -18.80
C LEU A 146 18.93 11.81 -18.56
N ILE A 147 18.47 11.58 -17.33
CA ILE A 147 17.06 11.76 -16.93
C ILE A 147 16.62 13.20 -17.23
N LEU A 148 17.36 14.21 -16.76
CA LEU A 148 16.99 15.62 -16.89
C LEU A 148 17.10 16.16 -18.32
N ASN A 149 18.00 15.60 -19.15
CA ASN A 149 18.15 15.98 -20.55
C ASN A 149 17.10 15.32 -21.46
N LYS A 150 16.61 14.13 -21.11
CA LYS A 150 15.67 13.35 -21.92
C LYS A 150 14.22 13.54 -21.51
N LEU A 151 13.99 13.80 -20.23
CA LEU A 151 12.65 13.93 -19.66
C LEU A 151 12.35 15.37 -19.21
N SER A 152 11.08 15.75 -19.30
CA SER A 152 10.49 16.86 -18.56
C SER A 152 9.53 16.26 -17.54
N LEU A 153 9.89 16.34 -16.26
CA LEU A 153 9.17 15.74 -15.15
C LEU A 153 8.26 16.80 -14.52
N PHE A 154 6.96 16.52 -14.45
CA PHE A 154 5.95 17.38 -13.86
C PHE A 154 5.34 16.69 -12.64
N PHE A 155 5.70 17.15 -11.46
CA PHE A 155 5.26 16.57 -10.20
C PHE A 155 4.11 17.39 -9.61
N ILE A 156 3.06 16.72 -9.13
CA ILE A 156 2.03 17.26 -8.25
C ILE A 156 2.15 16.51 -6.91
N PRO A 157 2.96 17.01 -5.95
CA PRO A 157 3.25 16.27 -4.72
C PRO A 157 2.04 16.03 -3.82
N MET A 158 1.03 16.90 -3.88
CA MET A 158 -0.18 16.77 -3.08
C MET A 158 -1.36 17.35 -3.84
N LEU A 159 -2.17 16.48 -4.44
CA LEU A 159 -3.35 16.93 -5.20
C LEU A 159 -4.54 17.27 -4.29
N ASN A 160 -4.72 16.55 -3.17
CA ASN A 160 -5.83 16.74 -2.24
C ASN A 160 -5.33 17.19 -0.86
N PRO A 161 -4.93 18.47 -0.70
CA PRO A 161 -4.47 18.98 0.58
C PRO A 161 -5.58 19.00 1.64
N ASP A 162 -6.85 19.14 1.23
CA ASP A 162 -7.99 19.16 2.15
C ASP A 162 -8.23 17.80 2.82
N GLY A 163 -8.21 16.71 2.05
CA GLY A 163 -8.29 15.36 2.59
C GLY A 163 -7.06 15.01 3.45
N THR A 164 -5.89 15.58 3.12
CA THR A 164 -4.63 15.37 3.86
C THR A 164 -4.72 15.92 5.28
N GLU A 165 -5.29 17.11 5.44
CA GLU A 165 -5.46 17.75 6.76
C GLU A 165 -6.24 16.89 7.75
N VAL A 166 -7.15 16.05 7.26
CA VAL A 166 -7.98 15.17 8.10
C VAL A 166 -7.73 13.68 7.87
N TYR A 167 -6.63 13.34 7.18
CA TYR A 167 -6.24 11.97 6.84
C TYR A 167 -7.41 11.12 6.29
N LYS A 168 -8.14 11.68 5.33
CA LYS A 168 -9.28 11.04 4.66
C LYS A 168 -9.02 10.81 3.18
N ARG A 169 -9.68 9.79 2.65
CA ARG A 169 -9.65 9.46 1.22
C ARG A 169 -10.25 10.56 0.34
N ARG A 170 -11.38 11.13 0.75
CA ARG A 170 -12.15 12.10 -0.04
C ARG A 170 -11.63 13.53 0.19
N ASN A 171 -11.94 14.45 -0.71
CA ASN A 171 -11.66 15.88 -0.51
C ASN A 171 -12.66 16.51 0.48
N ALA A 172 -12.58 17.83 0.72
CA ALA A 172 -13.48 18.54 1.63
C ALA A 172 -14.97 18.47 1.23
N GLN A 173 -15.29 18.18 -0.03
CA GLN A 173 -16.67 18.01 -0.52
C GLN A 173 -17.17 16.57 -0.38
N GLU A 174 -16.40 15.70 0.27
CA GLU A 174 -16.65 14.25 0.33
C GLU A 174 -16.71 13.61 -1.08
N ILE A 175 -16.02 14.20 -2.07
CA ILE A 175 -15.86 13.61 -3.41
C ILE A 175 -14.60 12.73 -3.41
N ASP A 176 -14.73 11.51 -3.91
CA ASP A 176 -13.58 10.67 -4.26
C ASP A 176 -13.08 11.17 -5.62
N LEU A 177 -11.93 11.85 -5.62
CA LEU A 177 -11.35 12.44 -6.84
C LEU A 177 -11.16 11.36 -7.91
N ASN A 178 -10.80 10.13 -7.52
CA ASN A 178 -10.64 9.00 -8.43
C ASN A 178 -11.98 8.37 -8.85
N ARG A 179 -13.11 9.07 -8.66
CA ARG A 179 -14.44 8.74 -9.21
C ARG A 179 -15.09 9.95 -9.89
N ASP A 180 -14.33 11.01 -10.18
CA ASP A 180 -14.85 12.28 -10.68
C ASP A 180 -14.38 12.63 -12.11
N ALA A 181 -13.85 11.67 -12.87
CA ALA A 181 -13.22 11.96 -14.17
C ALA A 181 -14.17 12.44 -15.27
N LEU A 182 -15.46 12.06 -15.20
CA LEU A 182 -16.45 12.43 -16.22
C LEU A 182 -17.09 13.80 -15.97
N ARG A 183 -17.35 14.13 -14.70
CA ARG A 183 -17.99 15.40 -14.32
C ARG A 183 -16.98 16.49 -14.00
N LEU A 184 -15.81 16.10 -13.48
CA LEU A 184 -14.78 17.00 -12.98
C LEU A 184 -15.42 18.04 -12.03
N SER A 185 -16.23 17.58 -11.08
CA SER A 185 -16.92 18.46 -10.13
C SER A 185 -15.96 19.12 -9.14
N ALA A 186 -15.00 18.37 -8.63
CA ALA A 186 -14.01 18.84 -7.69
C ALA A 186 -12.96 19.75 -8.35
N PRO A 187 -12.56 20.87 -7.72
CA PRO A 187 -11.52 21.74 -8.27
C PRO A 187 -10.19 20.99 -8.47
N GLU A 188 -9.85 20.06 -7.58
CA GLU A 188 -8.63 19.25 -7.67
C GLU A 188 -8.65 18.34 -8.92
N ALA A 189 -9.80 17.75 -9.25
CA ALA A 189 -9.94 16.93 -10.47
C ALA A 189 -9.79 17.76 -11.75
N LYS A 190 -10.36 18.98 -11.78
CA LYS A 190 -10.18 19.93 -12.88
C LYS A 190 -8.72 20.32 -13.06
N ILE A 191 -8.01 20.57 -11.95
CA ILE A 191 -6.58 20.92 -11.95
C ILE A 191 -5.75 19.79 -12.55
N LEU A 192 -5.95 18.54 -12.10
CA LEU A 192 -5.21 17.39 -12.66
C LEU A 192 -5.47 17.23 -14.16
N LYS A 193 -6.72 17.33 -14.59
CA LYS A 193 -7.08 17.25 -16.02
C LYS A 193 -6.40 18.35 -16.83
N LYS A 194 -6.46 19.60 -16.35
CA LYS A 194 -5.80 20.74 -17.01
C LYS A 194 -4.29 20.50 -17.15
N VAL A 195 -3.61 20.08 -16.08
CA VAL A 195 -2.17 19.79 -16.13
C VAL A 195 -1.86 18.65 -17.10
N ARG A 196 -2.67 17.58 -17.12
CA ARG A 196 -2.52 16.49 -18.07
C ARG A 196 -2.61 16.98 -19.52
N ASP A 197 -3.57 17.85 -19.82
CA ASP A 197 -3.76 18.39 -21.18
C ASP A 197 -2.63 19.36 -21.57
N GLU A 198 -2.23 20.26 -20.67
CA GLU A 198 -1.12 21.20 -20.88
C GLU A 198 0.21 20.49 -21.13
N THR A 199 0.47 19.42 -20.38
CA THR A 199 1.72 18.67 -20.49
C THR A 199 1.71 17.67 -21.64
N ASN A 200 0.54 17.23 -22.09
CA ASN A 200 0.39 16.13 -23.05
C ASN A 200 1.34 14.95 -22.73
N ALA A 201 1.38 14.56 -21.44
CA ALA A 201 2.40 13.65 -20.94
C ALA A 201 2.33 12.28 -21.61
N ALA A 202 3.50 11.76 -22.00
CA ALA A 202 3.63 10.43 -22.59
C ALA A 202 3.41 9.33 -21.54
N TYR A 203 3.83 9.58 -20.30
CA TYR A 203 3.64 8.69 -19.16
C TYR A 203 3.05 9.45 -17.97
N GLY A 204 2.24 8.75 -17.19
CA GLY A 204 1.60 9.28 -15.99
C GLY A 204 1.74 8.32 -14.81
N PHE A 205 2.44 8.71 -13.74
CA PHE A 205 2.53 7.93 -12.51
C PHE A 205 1.39 8.32 -11.56
N ASN A 206 0.44 7.42 -11.39
CA ASN A 206 -0.68 7.54 -10.46
C ASN A 206 -0.31 6.90 -9.12
N LEU A 207 -0.03 7.71 -8.12
CA LEU A 207 0.62 7.25 -6.89
C LEU A 207 -0.38 7.18 -5.72
N HIS A 208 -0.59 5.97 -5.21
CA HIS A 208 -1.63 5.61 -4.25
C HIS A 208 -1.12 4.71 -3.11
N ASP A 209 -1.99 4.51 -2.12
CA ASP A 209 -1.86 3.49 -1.08
C ASP A 209 -3.06 2.54 -1.12
N GLN A 210 -2.81 1.25 -0.91
CA GLN A 210 -3.85 0.23 -0.76
C GLN A 210 -3.94 -0.28 0.68
N ASN A 211 -4.99 -1.06 0.95
CA ASN A 211 -5.16 -1.73 2.23
C ASN A 211 -4.01 -2.74 2.47
N ILE A 212 -3.55 -2.86 3.73
CA ILE A 212 -2.43 -3.73 4.10
C ILE A 212 -2.74 -5.23 4.07
N TYR A 213 -4.00 -5.62 3.84
CA TYR A 213 -4.44 -7.03 3.78
C TYR A 213 -4.50 -7.60 2.36
N TYR A 214 -4.08 -6.85 1.35
CA TYR A 214 -3.89 -7.41 0.01
C TYR A 214 -2.66 -8.33 -0.03
N THR A 215 -2.78 -9.40 -0.79
CA THR A 215 -1.74 -10.40 -1.06
C THR A 215 -1.41 -10.43 -2.54
N ALA A 216 -0.18 -10.79 -2.90
CA ALA A 216 0.22 -10.96 -4.30
C ALA A 216 -0.22 -12.37 -4.76
N GLY A 217 -1.31 -12.45 -5.51
CA GLY A 217 -2.01 -13.70 -5.75
C GLY A 217 -2.67 -14.24 -4.48
N VAL A 218 -3.13 -15.50 -4.53
CA VAL A 218 -3.51 -16.24 -3.32
C VAL A 218 -2.23 -16.82 -2.72
N SER A 219 -1.57 -16.06 -1.86
CA SER A 219 -0.27 -16.43 -1.31
C SER A 219 -0.07 -15.88 0.11
N PRO A 220 0.92 -16.39 0.88
CA PRO A 220 1.32 -15.81 2.17
C PRO A 220 2.04 -14.46 2.05
N ASN A 221 2.30 -14.01 0.83
CA ASN A 221 3.04 -12.77 0.59
C ASN A 221 2.06 -11.60 0.45
N VAL A 222 2.18 -10.64 1.35
CA VAL A 222 1.46 -9.36 1.23
C VAL A 222 1.84 -8.66 -0.07
N ALA A 223 0.87 -8.02 -0.71
CA ALA A 223 1.14 -7.14 -1.85
C ALA A 223 1.70 -5.82 -1.32
N THR A 224 3.02 -5.74 -1.14
CA THR A 224 3.69 -4.53 -0.66
C THR A 224 3.63 -3.41 -1.70
N ILE A 225 3.78 -3.76 -2.99
CA ILE A 225 3.53 -2.87 -4.11
C ILE A 225 2.57 -3.57 -5.07
N THR A 226 1.48 -2.90 -5.45
CA THR A 226 0.61 -3.36 -6.55
C THR A 226 0.69 -2.38 -7.72
N PHE A 227 0.69 -2.90 -8.93
CA PHE A 227 0.69 -2.09 -10.15
C PHE A 227 -0.60 -2.22 -10.96
N LEU A 228 -0.89 -1.21 -11.78
CA LEU A 228 -1.90 -1.31 -12.83
C LEU A 228 -1.50 -0.46 -14.04
N ALA A 229 -1.64 -1.02 -15.24
CA ALA A 229 -1.75 -0.25 -16.47
C ALA A 229 -3.25 -0.20 -16.83
N PRO A 230 -3.96 0.88 -16.46
CA PRO A 230 -5.42 0.93 -16.54
C PRO A 230 -5.95 0.60 -17.94
N ALA A 231 -7.12 -0.03 -18.02
CA ALA A 231 -7.85 -0.09 -19.28
C ALA A 231 -8.37 1.31 -19.65
N PHE A 232 -8.60 1.54 -20.93
CA PHE A 232 -9.23 2.79 -21.43
C PHE A 232 -10.61 2.58 -22.04
N ASN A 233 -11.08 1.32 -22.08
CA ASN A 233 -12.39 0.91 -22.53
C ASN A 233 -12.79 -0.45 -21.92
N LEU A 234 -14.07 -0.81 -22.06
CA LEU A 234 -14.63 -2.05 -21.52
C LEU A 234 -14.00 -3.32 -22.10
N GLN A 235 -13.52 -3.24 -23.35
CA GLN A 235 -12.89 -4.34 -24.09
C GLN A 235 -11.46 -4.63 -23.61
N LYS A 236 -10.89 -3.74 -22.78
CA LYS A 236 -9.50 -3.80 -22.30
C LYS A 236 -8.50 -3.85 -23.45
N ASP A 237 -8.74 -3.05 -24.48
CA ASP A 237 -7.86 -2.98 -25.64
C ASP A 237 -6.43 -2.57 -25.27
N LEU A 238 -5.48 -2.92 -26.13
CA LEU A 238 -4.07 -2.55 -26.01
C LEU A 238 -3.70 -1.56 -27.12
N ASN A 239 -3.49 -0.29 -26.73
CA ASN A 239 -2.81 0.70 -27.57
C ASN A 239 -1.33 0.83 -27.15
N ASP A 240 -0.56 1.62 -27.89
CA ASP A 240 0.87 1.79 -27.60
C ASP A 240 1.13 2.40 -26.23
N ASN A 241 0.31 3.37 -25.82
CA ASN A 241 0.43 4.00 -24.50
C ASN A 241 0.27 2.97 -23.37
N ARG A 242 -0.71 2.07 -23.48
CA ARG A 242 -0.96 1.03 -22.47
C ARG A 242 0.14 -0.03 -22.49
N ARG A 243 0.60 -0.46 -23.68
CA ARG A 243 1.76 -1.37 -23.81
C ARG A 243 3.01 -0.75 -23.20
N ASN A 244 3.22 0.55 -23.39
CA ASN A 244 4.36 1.26 -22.82
C ASN A 244 4.27 1.33 -21.29
N ALA A 245 3.10 1.62 -20.72
CA ALA A 245 2.88 1.56 -19.28
C ALA A 245 3.11 0.15 -18.71
N MET A 246 2.55 -0.88 -19.33
CA MET A 246 2.78 -2.29 -18.98
C MET A 246 4.26 -2.66 -18.99
N ARG A 247 5.01 -2.17 -19.99
CA ARG A 247 6.46 -2.38 -20.07
C ARG A 247 7.20 -1.74 -18.90
N GLN A 248 6.88 -0.50 -18.53
CA GLN A 248 7.52 0.14 -17.37
C GLN A 248 7.17 -0.58 -16.07
N ILE A 249 5.94 -1.08 -15.92
CA ILE A 249 5.55 -1.92 -14.79
C ILE A 249 6.37 -3.21 -14.76
N ALA A 250 6.58 -3.87 -15.90
CA ALA A 250 7.40 -5.06 -15.98
C ALA A 250 8.86 -4.80 -15.55
N VAL A 251 9.43 -3.65 -15.94
CA VAL A 251 10.76 -3.19 -15.47
C VAL A 251 10.76 -3.01 -13.95
N MET A 252 9.79 -2.25 -13.41
CA MET A 252 9.71 -2.00 -11.96
C MET A 252 9.51 -3.29 -11.17
N ASN A 253 8.66 -4.20 -11.65
CA ASN A 253 8.48 -5.52 -11.04
C ASN A 253 9.81 -6.28 -11.00
N LYS A 254 10.52 -6.38 -12.14
CA LYS A 254 11.80 -7.08 -12.21
C LYS A 254 12.81 -6.54 -11.19
N VAL A 255 12.90 -5.22 -11.06
CA VAL A 255 13.72 -4.55 -10.04
C VAL A 255 13.25 -4.89 -8.63
N LEU A 256 11.95 -4.77 -8.34
CA LEU A 256 11.39 -4.97 -7.01
C LEU A 256 11.47 -6.41 -6.53
N GLN A 257 11.48 -7.41 -7.43
CA GLN A 257 11.67 -8.81 -7.04
C GLN A 257 13.02 -9.05 -6.32
N LYS A 258 14.03 -8.18 -6.47
CA LYS A 258 15.28 -8.26 -5.70
C LYS A 258 15.15 -7.85 -4.23
N TYR A 259 14.12 -7.08 -3.89
CA TYR A 259 13.93 -6.49 -2.56
C TYR A 259 12.74 -7.08 -1.82
N ILE A 260 11.66 -7.34 -2.56
CA ILE A 260 10.38 -7.85 -2.04
C ILE A 260 9.89 -9.03 -2.92
N PRO A 261 10.65 -10.13 -3.00
CA PRO A 261 10.33 -11.27 -3.86
C PRO A 261 8.94 -11.82 -3.54
N GLY A 262 8.12 -11.99 -4.59
CA GLY A 262 6.75 -12.50 -4.48
C GLY A 262 5.75 -11.57 -3.78
N GLN A 263 6.12 -10.31 -3.47
CA GLN A 263 5.25 -9.32 -2.81
C GLN A 263 4.81 -8.18 -3.75
N VAL A 264 4.97 -8.39 -5.06
CA VAL A 264 4.47 -7.48 -6.10
C VAL A 264 3.21 -8.07 -6.73
N GLY A 265 2.10 -7.33 -6.69
CA GLY A 265 0.83 -7.72 -7.32
C GLY A 265 0.45 -6.82 -8.49
N ARG A 266 -0.63 -7.18 -9.20
CA ARG A 266 -1.35 -6.28 -10.10
C ARG A 266 -2.82 -6.17 -9.71
N TYR A 267 -3.44 -5.01 -9.92
CA TYR A 267 -4.89 -4.90 -9.78
C TYR A 267 -5.60 -5.53 -10.99
N ASN A 268 -6.87 -5.93 -10.78
CA ASN A 268 -7.81 -6.14 -11.87
C ASN A 268 -7.90 -4.86 -12.72
N ASP A 269 -7.89 -5.02 -14.04
CA ASP A 269 -7.91 -3.95 -15.02
C ASP A 269 -9.31 -3.69 -15.62
N ASP A 270 -10.38 -4.08 -14.92
CA ASP A 270 -11.74 -3.69 -15.25
C ASP A 270 -11.86 -2.17 -15.39
N PHE A 271 -12.35 -1.74 -16.55
CA PHE A 271 -12.49 -0.32 -16.86
C PHE A 271 -13.55 0.33 -15.97
N MET A 272 -13.15 1.37 -15.24
CA MET A 272 -13.98 2.21 -14.40
C MET A 272 -14.14 3.58 -15.07
N PRO A 273 -15.25 3.86 -15.78
CA PRO A 273 -15.42 5.08 -16.58
C PRO A 273 -15.28 6.38 -15.79
N THR A 274 -15.48 6.35 -14.48
CA THR A 274 -15.39 7.50 -13.59
C THR A 274 -14.01 7.68 -12.95
N SER A 275 -13.08 6.72 -13.11
CA SER A 275 -11.73 6.81 -12.56
C SER A 275 -10.86 7.81 -13.32
N LEU A 276 -10.13 8.65 -12.59
CA LEU A 276 -9.15 9.55 -13.20
C LEU A 276 -7.98 8.77 -13.80
N GLY A 277 -7.54 7.68 -13.18
CA GLY A 277 -6.47 6.81 -13.72
C GLY A 277 -6.81 6.26 -15.10
N ASP A 278 -7.98 5.63 -15.24
CA ASP A 278 -8.48 5.07 -16.50
C ASP A 278 -8.69 6.16 -17.56
N ASN A 279 -9.21 7.33 -17.16
CA ASN A 279 -9.41 8.42 -18.10
C ASN A 279 -8.10 9.08 -18.52
N ILE A 280 -7.08 9.16 -17.68
CA ILE A 280 -5.74 9.61 -18.09
C ILE A 280 -5.16 8.67 -19.16
N GLN A 281 -5.36 7.36 -19.00
CA GLN A 281 -5.04 6.38 -20.04
C GLN A 281 -5.82 6.65 -21.33
N LYS A 282 -7.14 6.83 -21.22
CA LYS A 282 -8.05 7.11 -22.34
C LYS A 282 -7.74 8.41 -23.06
N TRP A 283 -7.32 9.44 -22.34
CA TRP A 283 -6.97 10.75 -22.89
C TRP A 283 -5.62 10.74 -23.62
N GLY A 284 -4.84 9.65 -23.53
CA GLY A 284 -3.66 9.42 -24.35
C GLY A 284 -2.33 9.45 -23.59
N THR A 285 -2.36 9.33 -22.26
CA THR A 285 -1.15 9.23 -21.42
C THR A 285 -0.95 7.78 -20.98
N GLY A 286 0.25 7.20 -21.10
CA GLY A 286 0.54 5.88 -20.56
C GLY A 286 0.52 5.87 -19.03
N ALA A 287 -0.63 5.60 -18.44
CA ALA A 287 -0.87 5.63 -17.00
C ALA A 287 -0.30 4.38 -16.32
N ILE A 288 0.51 4.61 -15.29
CA ILE A 288 1.16 3.61 -14.45
C ILE A 288 0.69 3.89 -13.03
N LEU A 289 -0.16 3.03 -12.51
CA LEU A 289 -0.61 3.12 -11.12
C LEU A 289 0.31 2.30 -10.23
N ILE A 290 0.70 2.90 -9.10
CA ILE A 290 1.51 2.28 -8.04
C ILE A 290 0.74 2.40 -6.72
N GLU A 291 0.52 1.28 -6.06
CA GLU A 291 -0.25 1.18 -4.83
C GLU A 291 0.63 0.65 -3.71
N SER A 292 0.81 1.47 -2.68
CA SER A 292 1.63 1.16 -1.50
C SER A 292 0.80 0.39 -0.48
N GLY A 293 1.00 -0.92 -0.39
CA GLY A 293 0.27 -1.81 0.51
C GLY A 293 0.86 -1.87 1.91
N GLY A 294 1.04 -3.09 2.42
CA GLY A 294 1.64 -3.33 3.72
C GLY A 294 2.97 -4.10 3.61
N TYR A 295 3.79 -3.94 4.64
CA TYR A 295 5.03 -4.66 4.84
C TYR A 295 5.21 -4.93 6.33
N LYS A 296 5.70 -6.12 6.67
CA LYS A 296 5.81 -6.53 8.08
C LYS A 296 6.73 -5.56 8.84
N ASN A 297 6.26 -5.10 10.00
CA ASN A 297 6.97 -4.15 10.88
C ASN A 297 7.25 -2.76 10.26
N ASP A 298 6.47 -2.33 9.26
CA ASP A 298 6.61 -1.00 8.64
C ASP A 298 5.31 -0.17 8.72
N PRO A 299 4.78 0.15 9.93
CA PRO A 299 3.51 0.85 10.08
C PRO A 299 3.53 2.27 9.50
N GLU A 300 4.69 2.94 9.51
CA GLU A 300 4.88 4.28 8.93
C GLU A 300 5.29 4.23 7.45
N LYS A 301 5.28 3.04 6.83
CA LYS A 301 5.56 2.80 5.40
C LYS A 301 6.92 3.35 4.93
N GLN A 302 7.93 3.40 5.79
CA GLN A 302 9.24 3.96 5.48
C GLN A 302 10.06 3.04 4.56
N TYR A 303 9.90 1.73 4.67
CA TYR A 303 10.49 0.80 3.71
C TYR A 303 9.74 0.86 2.38
N ILE A 304 8.40 0.94 2.40
CA ILE A 304 7.59 1.05 1.17
C ILE A 304 7.85 2.38 0.44
N ARG A 305 8.10 3.48 1.16
CA ARG A 305 8.59 4.76 0.62
C ARG A 305 9.89 4.58 -0.17
N LYS A 306 10.86 3.86 0.39
CA LYS A 306 12.12 3.51 -0.30
C LYS A 306 11.87 2.70 -1.58
N LEU A 307 10.94 1.75 -1.54
CA LEU A 307 10.59 0.95 -2.72
C LEU A 307 9.95 1.79 -3.83
N ASN A 308 9.08 2.75 -3.48
CA ASN A 308 8.55 3.73 -4.44
C ASN A 308 9.67 4.56 -5.07
N PHE A 309 10.62 5.07 -4.27
CA PHE A 309 11.79 5.81 -4.75
C PHE A 309 12.60 5.00 -5.77
N ILE A 310 12.92 3.74 -5.45
CA ILE A 310 13.67 2.85 -6.34
C ILE A 310 12.88 2.55 -7.62
N ALA A 311 11.60 2.18 -7.50
CA ALA A 311 10.76 1.79 -8.63
C ALA A 311 10.58 2.95 -9.62
N ILE A 312 10.18 4.13 -9.13
CA ILE A 312 9.94 5.31 -9.96
C ILE A 312 11.24 5.73 -10.67
N LEU A 313 12.36 5.86 -9.96
CA LEU A 313 13.63 6.26 -10.59
C LEU A 313 14.12 5.22 -11.62
N SER A 314 13.92 3.92 -11.36
CA SER A 314 14.27 2.86 -12.32
C SER A 314 13.46 2.97 -13.61
N ALA A 315 12.16 3.24 -13.49
CA ALA A 315 11.30 3.48 -14.65
C ALA A 315 11.70 4.76 -15.40
N LEU A 316 11.95 5.87 -14.69
CA LEU A 316 12.41 7.12 -15.31
C LEU A 316 13.74 6.93 -16.05
N TYR A 317 14.71 6.23 -15.44
CA TYR A 317 15.99 5.94 -16.07
C TYR A 317 15.82 5.07 -17.32
N ASN A 318 14.95 4.06 -17.27
CA ASN A 318 14.63 3.21 -18.41
C ASN A 318 13.98 4.01 -19.56
N ILE A 319 13.04 4.91 -19.26
CA ILE A 319 12.41 5.79 -20.26
C ILE A 319 13.46 6.73 -20.88
N ALA A 320 14.32 7.33 -20.05
CA ALA A 320 15.36 8.26 -20.51
C ALA A 320 16.41 7.60 -21.42
N LYS A 321 16.70 6.32 -21.21
CA LYS A 321 17.57 5.54 -22.11
C LYS A 321 16.94 5.27 -23.47
N GLU A 322 15.61 5.40 -23.61
CA GLU A 322 14.85 5.08 -24.83
C GLU A 322 15.07 3.64 -25.34
N THR A 323 15.52 2.73 -24.46
CA THR A 323 15.77 1.33 -24.80
C THR A 323 14.62 0.45 -24.35
N GLN A 324 14.17 -0.46 -25.22
CA GLN A 324 13.36 -1.58 -24.77
C GLN A 324 14.26 -2.52 -23.97
N SER A 325 13.98 -2.66 -22.67
CA SER A 325 14.67 -3.56 -21.74
C SER A 325 13.88 -4.83 -21.45
N ILE A 326 12.56 -4.80 -21.66
CA ILE A 326 11.67 -5.94 -21.43
C ILE A 326 10.46 -5.89 -22.37
N ASP A 327 9.88 -7.05 -22.68
CA ASP A 327 8.59 -7.15 -23.37
C ASP A 327 7.45 -6.73 -22.42
N TYR A 328 6.44 -6.02 -22.93
CA TYR A 328 5.26 -5.64 -22.14
C TYR A 328 4.49 -6.86 -21.62
N LYS A 329 4.58 -8.02 -22.29
CA LYS A 329 3.91 -9.26 -21.87
C LYS A 329 4.34 -9.75 -20.50
N ALA A 330 5.55 -9.39 -20.04
CA ALA A 330 6.01 -9.68 -18.68
C ALA A 330 5.15 -9.00 -17.59
N TYR A 331 4.33 -8.01 -17.94
CA TYR A 331 3.30 -7.47 -17.06
C TYR A 331 2.29 -8.55 -16.60
N PHE A 332 1.89 -9.44 -17.50
CA PHE A 332 0.87 -10.45 -17.21
C PHE A 332 1.38 -11.61 -16.34
N THR A 333 2.70 -11.69 -16.10
CA THR A 333 3.27 -12.66 -15.15
C THR A 333 3.16 -12.17 -13.70
N ILE A 334 2.79 -10.91 -13.48
CA ILE A 334 2.52 -10.38 -12.14
C ILE A 334 1.15 -10.92 -11.69
N PRO A 335 1.07 -11.58 -10.51
CA PRO A 335 -0.19 -12.13 -10.03
C PRO A 335 -1.19 -11.03 -9.68
N GLU A 336 -2.48 -11.25 -9.92
CA GLU A 336 -3.51 -10.33 -9.44
C GLU A 336 -3.56 -10.32 -7.91
N ASN A 337 -3.78 -9.15 -7.31
CA ASN A 337 -3.84 -9.03 -5.86
C ASN A 337 -5.16 -9.58 -5.29
N SER A 338 -5.13 -10.11 -4.06
CA SER A 338 -6.32 -10.64 -3.38
C SER A 338 -6.47 -10.08 -1.96
N SER A 339 -7.68 -9.64 -1.58
CA SER A 339 -7.97 -8.89 -0.35
C SER A 339 -8.48 -9.72 0.83
N TYR A 340 -8.82 -10.99 0.61
CA TYR A 340 -9.54 -11.79 1.60
C TYR A 340 -8.65 -12.74 2.42
N HIS A 341 -7.33 -12.74 2.21
CA HIS A 341 -6.45 -13.82 2.72
C HIS A 341 -5.48 -13.40 3.83
N PHE A 342 -5.64 -12.20 4.41
CA PHE A 342 -4.68 -11.69 5.37
C PHE A 342 -5.28 -11.08 6.65
N PHE A 343 -4.56 -11.26 7.76
CA PHE A 343 -4.85 -10.79 9.11
C PHE A 343 -3.61 -10.13 9.76
N ASP A 344 -3.81 -9.31 10.80
CA ASP A 344 -2.68 -8.82 11.61
C ASP A 344 -2.08 -9.93 12.47
N LEU A 345 -2.95 -10.75 13.07
CA LEU A 345 -2.58 -11.92 13.85
C LEU A 345 -3.51 -13.07 13.47
N LEU A 346 -2.93 -14.21 13.10
CA LEU A 346 -3.65 -15.45 12.87
C LEU A 346 -3.23 -16.48 13.91
N ILE A 347 -4.16 -16.90 14.77
CA ILE A 347 -3.91 -17.98 15.73
C ILE A 347 -4.47 -19.26 15.13
N ARG A 348 -3.63 -20.28 15.03
CA ARG A 348 -3.98 -21.57 14.41
C ARG A 348 -4.21 -22.65 15.47
N ASN A 349 -5.08 -23.60 15.19
CA ASN A 349 -5.22 -24.84 15.97
C ASN A 349 -5.52 -24.60 17.47
N ALA A 350 -6.22 -23.54 17.82
CA ALA A 350 -6.52 -23.24 19.22
C ALA A 350 -7.67 -24.12 19.72
N GLU A 351 -7.50 -24.72 20.90
CA GLU A 351 -8.55 -25.50 21.54
C GLU A 351 -9.51 -24.59 22.30
N VAL A 352 -10.80 -24.71 21.97
CA VAL A 352 -11.87 -24.13 22.77
C VAL A 352 -12.53 -25.22 23.58
N GLN A 353 -12.51 -25.05 24.90
CA GLN A 353 -13.25 -25.89 25.83
C GLN A 353 -14.53 -25.15 26.21
N ASN A 354 -15.69 -25.71 25.87
CA ASN A 354 -16.97 -25.31 26.43
C ASN A 354 -17.52 -26.46 27.29
N ASN A 355 -18.58 -26.21 28.07
CA ASN A 355 -19.12 -27.20 29.02
C ASN A 355 -19.61 -28.50 28.38
N GLU A 356 -19.77 -28.55 27.05
CA GLU A 356 -20.41 -29.65 26.33
C GLU A 356 -19.49 -30.32 25.30
N GLN A 357 -18.51 -29.60 24.72
CA GLN A 357 -17.64 -30.06 23.64
C GLN A 357 -16.30 -29.31 23.60
N ASN A 358 -15.27 -30.02 23.17
CA ASN A 358 -13.97 -29.45 22.80
C ASN A 358 -13.85 -29.43 21.28
N TYR A 359 -13.39 -28.32 20.72
CA TYR A 359 -13.19 -28.19 19.28
C TYR A 359 -11.98 -27.30 18.95
N LEU A 360 -11.45 -27.48 17.76
CA LEU A 360 -10.32 -26.72 17.22
C LEU A 360 -10.83 -25.60 16.31
N ILE A 361 -10.19 -24.45 16.40
CA ILE A 361 -10.44 -23.30 15.53
C ILE A 361 -9.16 -22.55 15.20
N ASP A 362 -9.21 -21.84 14.07
CA ASP A 362 -8.33 -20.70 13.83
C ASP A 362 -9.08 -19.39 14.15
N ILE A 363 -8.31 -18.36 14.54
CA ILE A 363 -8.83 -17.03 14.88
C ILE A 363 -8.04 -15.99 14.08
N GLY A 364 -8.74 -15.31 13.18
CA GLY A 364 -8.22 -14.23 12.38
C GLY A 364 -8.50 -12.90 13.04
N ILE A 365 -7.47 -12.11 13.34
CA ILE A 365 -7.58 -10.84 14.05
C ILE A 365 -7.09 -9.71 13.14
N ARG A 366 -7.90 -8.66 13.02
CA ARG A 366 -7.53 -7.40 12.34
C ARG A 366 -7.42 -6.27 13.35
N ARG A 367 -6.52 -5.33 13.09
CA ARG A 367 -6.28 -4.14 13.90
C ARG A 367 -6.62 -2.91 13.07
N SER A 368 -7.67 -2.21 13.47
CA SER A 368 -8.07 -0.95 12.88
C SER A 368 -7.41 0.21 13.60
N GLU A 369 -7.14 1.29 12.86
CA GLU A 369 -6.64 2.53 13.42
C GLU A 369 -7.81 3.39 13.88
N LYS A 370 -7.77 3.78 15.16
CA LYS A 370 -8.63 4.80 15.74
C LYS A 370 -7.87 6.11 15.75
N ASP A 371 -8.33 7.02 14.91
CA ASP A 371 -7.77 8.35 14.73
C ASP A 371 -7.81 9.20 16.01
N ASN A 372 -6.88 10.15 16.14
CA ASN A 372 -6.93 11.18 17.16
C ASN A 372 -7.60 12.46 16.62
N GLU A 373 -7.96 13.38 17.50
CA GLU A 373 -8.69 14.61 17.12
C GLU A 373 -7.88 15.51 16.17
N SER A 374 -6.55 15.51 16.27
CA SER A 374 -5.66 16.30 15.42
C SER A 374 -5.28 15.60 14.10
N HIS A 375 -5.78 14.38 13.86
CA HIS A 375 -5.47 13.56 12.68
C HIS A 375 -3.96 13.35 12.44
N SER A 376 -3.13 13.42 13.49
CA SER A 376 -1.67 13.36 13.41
C SER A 376 -1.08 12.09 14.03
N ASP A 377 -1.90 11.33 14.76
CA ASP A 377 -1.53 10.07 15.40
C ASP A 377 -2.78 9.18 15.52
N PHE A 378 -2.59 7.93 15.95
CA PHE A 378 -3.67 6.97 16.11
C PHE A 378 -3.40 5.97 17.23
N SER A 379 -4.46 5.29 17.63
CA SER A 379 -4.38 4.10 18.50
C SER A 379 -4.96 2.90 17.77
N TYR A 380 -4.56 1.70 18.14
CA TYR A 380 -5.15 0.49 17.55
C TYR A 380 -6.39 0.03 18.31
N TYR A 381 -7.36 -0.49 17.57
CA TYR A 381 -8.45 -1.29 18.08
C TYR A 381 -8.55 -2.58 17.26
N SER A 382 -8.37 -3.72 17.93
CA SER A 382 -8.51 -5.02 17.28
C SER A 382 -9.94 -5.50 17.21
N THR A 383 -10.17 -6.40 16.26
CA THR A 383 -11.41 -7.14 16.10
C THR A 383 -11.07 -8.56 15.68
N ILE A 384 -11.70 -9.56 16.32
CA ILE A 384 -11.76 -10.92 15.81
C ILE A 384 -12.60 -10.86 14.53
N ALA A 385 -11.90 -10.86 13.41
CA ALA A 385 -12.45 -10.62 12.08
C ALA A 385 -13.05 -11.91 11.49
N ASP A 386 -12.54 -13.06 11.90
CA ASP A 386 -13.04 -14.36 11.46
C ASP A 386 -12.73 -15.44 12.54
N ILE A 387 -13.48 -16.54 12.53
CA ILE A 387 -13.28 -17.75 13.37
C ILE A 387 -13.70 -18.97 12.55
N GLY A 388 -12.84 -19.98 12.46
CA GLY A 388 -13.15 -21.23 11.73
C GLY A 388 -11.92 -21.88 11.14
N ASP A 389 -12.09 -22.56 10.00
CA ASP A 389 -10.97 -23.09 9.21
C ASP A 389 -10.35 -21.97 8.36
N MET A 390 -9.09 -21.63 8.67
CA MET A 390 -8.31 -20.61 7.97
C MET A 390 -7.05 -21.19 7.32
N SER A 391 -7.11 -22.47 6.92
CA SER A 391 -6.00 -23.18 6.27
C SER A 391 -5.45 -22.47 5.02
N TYR A 392 -6.28 -21.67 4.33
CA TYR A 392 -5.91 -20.89 3.14
C TYR A 392 -5.83 -19.37 3.39
N LYS A 393 -5.63 -18.97 4.64
CA LYS A 393 -5.43 -17.58 5.06
C LYS A 393 -4.10 -17.44 5.79
N TYR A 394 -3.62 -16.22 5.91
CA TYR A 394 -2.31 -15.91 6.44
C TYR A 394 -2.36 -14.71 7.39
N GLY A 395 -1.34 -14.57 8.24
CA GLY A 395 -1.19 -13.44 9.15
C GLY A 395 0.16 -12.73 9.00
N TYR A 396 0.20 -11.43 9.30
CA TYR A 396 1.47 -10.72 9.52
C TYR A 396 2.26 -11.42 10.63
N ASP A 397 1.56 -11.76 11.71
CA ASP A 397 2.01 -12.66 12.76
C ASP A 397 1.13 -13.90 12.80
N GLU A 398 1.75 -15.05 13.03
CA GLU A 398 1.05 -16.32 13.23
C GLU A 398 1.48 -16.98 14.54
N VAL A 399 0.52 -17.58 15.24
CA VAL A 399 0.75 -18.38 16.44
C VAL A 399 0.14 -19.74 16.22
N ASP A 400 0.96 -20.79 16.21
CA ASP A 400 0.45 -22.16 16.29
C ASP A 400 0.10 -22.48 17.75
N ALA A 401 -1.19 -22.60 18.01
CA ALA A 401 -1.77 -22.85 19.33
C ALA A 401 -2.17 -24.31 19.54
N LYS A 402 -1.60 -25.25 18.76
CA LYS A 402 -1.84 -26.67 18.93
C LYS A 402 -1.56 -27.13 20.36
N GLY A 403 -2.55 -27.76 20.99
CA GLY A 403 -2.49 -28.20 22.39
C GLY A 403 -2.55 -27.06 23.40
N LEU A 404 -2.90 -25.84 22.97
CA LEU A 404 -3.17 -24.69 23.83
C LEU A 404 -4.67 -24.41 23.87
N THR A 405 -5.16 -24.14 25.08
CA THR A 405 -6.56 -23.77 25.32
C THR A 405 -6.70 -22.26 25.44
N ILE A 406 -7.82 -21.74 24.92
CA ILE A 406 -8.17 -20.33 25.05
C ILE A 406 -8.82 -20.09 26.41
N GLN A 407 -8.30 -19.12 27.16
CA GLN A 407 -8.92 -18.66 28.40
C GLN A 407 -9.11 -17.15 28.46
N ASN A 408 -10.06 -16.75 29.30
CA ASN A 408 -10.27 -15.34 29.62
C ASN A 408 -9.09 -14.77 30.40
N GLY A 409 -8.68 -13.56 30.03
CA GLY A 409 -7.76 -12.80 30.85
C GLY A 409 -8.39 -12.38 32.17
N LYS A 410 -7.57 -12.27 33.22
CA LYS A 410 -8.00 -11.88 34.57
C LYS A 410 -8.10 -10.37 34.70
N THR A 411 -8.98 -9.93 35.59
CA THR A 411 -9.09 -8.53 36.00
C THR A 411 -8.37 -8.32 37.32
N TYR A 412 -7.51 -7.30 37.38
CA TYR A 412 -6.87 -6.92 38.63
C TYR A 412 -7.92 -6.38 39.60
N GLU A 413 -8.13 -7.11 40.70
CA GLU A 413 -9.27 -6.93 41.61
C GLU A 413 -9.26 -5.57 42.30
N LYS A 414 -8.08 -5.08 42.68
CA LYS A 414 -7.94 -3.83 43.43
C LYS A 414 -8.23 -2.63 42.53
N LYS A 415 -9.31 -1.91 42.85
CA LYS A 415 -9.71 -0.68 42.13
C LYS A 415 -8.65 0.42 42.26
N ILE A 416 -8.08 0.82 41.12
CA ILE A 416 -7.03 1.83 41.02
C ILE A 416 -7.66 3.22 40.97
N LYS A 417 -7.30 4.08 41.93
CA LYS A 417 -7.91 5.42 42.12
C LYS A 417 -7.00 6.57 41.66
N SER A 418 -5.70 6.34 41.46
CA SER A 418 -4.75 7.40 41.07
C SER A 418 -3.67 6.94 40.07
N LYS A 419 -3.07 7.89 39.33
CA LYS A 419 -1.92 7.63 38.45
C LYS A 419 -0.70 7.07 39.23
N LYS A 420 -0.47 7.52 40.47
CA LYS A 420 0.60 7.02 41.33
C LYS A 420 0.43 5.52 41.63
N GLN A 421 -0.81 5.06 41.85
CA GLN A 421 -1.09 3.62 42.03
C GLN A 421 -0.88 2.85 40.72
N LEU A 422 -1.36 3.38 39.59
CA LEU A 422 -1.21 2.77 38.28
C LEU A 422 0.27 2.56 37.89
N ASN A 423 1.12 3.55 38.19
CA ASN A 423 2.54 3.51 37.85
C ASN A 423 3.36 2.57 38.74
N LYS A 424 2.85 2.21 39.93
CA LYS A 424 3.50 1.27 40.85
C LYS A 424 3.25 -0.20 40.51
N LEU A 425 2.35 -0.49 39.59
CA LEU A 425 2.06 -1.87 39.18
C LEU A 425 3.27 -2.47 38.46
N ASP A 426 3.65 -3.67 38.88
CA ASP A 426 4.59 -4.50 38.15
C ASP A 426 3.88 -5.09 36.92
N VAL A 427 4.25 -4.58 35.75
CA VAL A 427 3.63 -4.97 34.48
C VAL A 427 3.92 -6.43 34.15
N ASP A 428 5.16 -6.86 34.36
CA ASP A 428 5.60 -8.20 33.98
C ASP A 428 5.00 -9.27 34.88
N GLN A 429 4.96 -9.03 36.18
CA GLN A 429 4.33 -9.93 37.14
C GLN A 429 2.84 -10.14 36.83
N LEU A 430 2.11 -9.05 36.56
CA LEU A 430 0.68 -9.11 36.27
C LEU A 430 0.40 -9.89 34.97
N LEU A 431 1.17 -9.62 33.91
CA LEU A 431 1.00 -10.33 32.64
C LEU A 431 1.36 -11.82 32.77
N ASN A 432 2.42 -12.16 33.52
CA ASN A 432 2.83 -13.56 33.78
C ASN A 432 1.77 -14.37 34.54
N THR A 433 0.92 -13.69 35.31
CA THR A 433 -0.13 -14.31 36.10
C THR A 433 -1.51 -14.23 35.43
N GLY A 434 -1.56 -13.71 34.20
CA GLY A 434 -2.74 -13.66 33.34
C GLY A 434 -3.65 -12.45 33.54
N TYR A 435 -3.23 -11.43 34.30
CA TYR A 435 -3.99 -10.19 34.44
C TYR A 435 -3.79 -9.30 33.21
N ILE A 436 -4.88 -9.03 32.47
CA ILE A 436 -4.85 -8.16 31.28
C ILE A 436 -5.79 -6.95 31.40
N TYR A 437 -6.71 -6.98 32.36
CA TYR A 437 -7.65 -5.90 32.64
C TYR A 437 -7.30 -5.17 33.94
N LEU A 438 -7.30 -3.84 33.90
CA LEU A 438 -7.12 -2.99 35.08
C LEU A 438 -8.44 -2.28 35.42
N ASN A 439 -8.97 -2.56 36.60
CA ASN A 439 -10.15 -1.88 37.15
C ASN A 439 -9.76 -0.52 37.73
N VAL A 440 -10.20 0.57 37.10
CA VAL A 440 -9.90 1.94 37.52
C VAL A 440 -11.17 2.67 37.97
N SER A 441 -11.02 3.71 38.79
CA SER A 441 -12.16 4.56 39.12
C SER A 441 -12.67 5.31 37.87
N PRO A 442 -14.00 5.58 37.74
CA PRO A 442 -14.54 6.37 36.65
C PRO A 442 -13.90 7.75 36.53
N LYS A 443 -13.57 8.39 37.67
CA LYS A 443 -12.85 9.66 37.72
C LYS A 443 -11.46 9.57 37.09
N LEU A 444 -10.76 8.45 37.27
CA LEU A 444 -9.44 8.25 36.69
C LEU A 444 -9.55 7.93 35.19
N LEU A 445 -10.52 7.11 34.76
CA LEU A 445 -10.77 6.80 33.36
C LEU A 445 -11.11 8.05 32.53
N LYS A 446 -11.96 8.93 33.07
CA LYS A 446 -12.31 10.23 32.44
C LYS A 446 -11.10 11.16 32.23
N LYS A 447 -9.98 10.94 32.93
CA LYS A 447 -8.73 11.69 32.73
C LYS A 447 -7.86 11.14 31.58
N GLY A 448 -8.38 10.21 30.78
CA GLY A 448 -7.67 9.67 29.62
C GLY A 448 -6.41 8.89 29.99
N ILE A 449 -6.41 8.17 31.12
CA ILE A 449 -5.23 7.38 31.52
C ILE A 449 -4.97 6.24 30.53
N ASN A 450 -3.70 5.93 30.33
CA ASN A 450 -3.24 4.80 29.54
C ASN A 450 -2.09 4.12 30.28
N LYS A 451 -2.11 2.78 30.33
CA LYS A 451 -1.03 1.93 30.85
C LYS A 451 -0.96 0.72 29.93
N LYS A 452 -0.30 0.89 28.79
CA LYS A 452 -0.01 -0.22 27.88
C LYS A 452 0.78 -1.30 28.63
N PRO A 453 0.52 -2.60 28.36
CA PRO A 453 -0.38 -3.12 27.34
C PRO A 453 -1.82 -3.39 27.82
N PHE A 454 -2.17 -3.09 29.07
CA PHE A 454 -3.46 -3.48 29.66
C PHE A 454 -4.69 -2.80 29.06
N ILE A 455 -5.82 -3.50 29.11
CA ILE A 455 -7.14 -2.92 28.87
C ILE A 455 -7.65 -2.26 30.15
N ILE A 456 -8.04 -0.99 30.07
CA ILE A 456 -8.49 -0.21 31.23
C ILE A 456 -10.01 -0.12 31.19
N THR A 457 -10.67 -0.46 32.30
CA THR A 457 -12.13 -0.34 32.46
C THR A 457 -12.50 0.20 33.84
N SER A 458 -13.62 0.90 33.96
CA SER A 458 -14.23 1.23 35.24
C SER A 458 -15.41 0.33 35.63
N ASP A 459 -15.74 -0.62 34.75
CA ASP A 459 -16.88 -1.52 34.85
C ASP A 459 -16.46 -2.90 34.30
N PRO A 460 -15.79 -3.73 35.14
CA PRO A 460 -15.32 -5.05 34.74
C PRO A 460 -16.41 -6.02 34.30
N ASP A 461 -17.63 -5.85 34.80
CA ASP A 461 -18.75 -6.76 34.50
C ASP A 461 -19.24 -6.64 33.06
N LYS A 462 -18.97 -5.50 32.41
CA LYS A 462 -19.22 -5.27 30.98
C LYS A 462 -18.12 -5.78 30.05
N LEU A 463 -17.03 -6.33 30.59
CA LEU A 463 -16.00 -6.90 29.75
C LEU A 463 -16.55 -8.12 29.01
N ILE A 464 -16.29 -8.15 27.70
CA ILE A 464 -16.66 -9.28 26.87
C ILE A 464 -15.70 -10.42 27.22
N LYS A 465 -16.29 -11.54 27.62
CA LYS A 465 -15.58 -12.80 27.88
C LYS A 465 -15.64 -13.68 26.64
N GLY A 466 -14.59 -14.46 26.45
CA GLY A 466 -14.42 -15.42 25.38
C GLY A 466 -14.03 -14.77 24.05
N ILE A 467 -14.00 -15.61 23.02
CA ILE A 467 -13.78 -15.21 21.65
C ILE A 467 -15.14 -15.04 20.96
N LYS A 468 -15.33 -13.91 20.28
CA LYS A 468 -16.57 -13.63 19.57
C LYS A 468 -16.29 -12.76 18.35
N LEU A 469 -16.89 -13.15 17.22
CA LEU A 469 -16.79 -12.41 15.97
C LEU A 469 -17.20 -10.94 16.18
N GLY A 470 -16.42 -10.02 15.61
CA GLY A 470 -16.66 -8.58 15.73
C GLY A 470 -16.29 -7.97 17.08
N LYS A 471 -15.72 -8.75 18.02
CA LYS A 471 -15.30 -8.26 19.34
C LYS A 471 -13.77 -8.13 19.43
N GLN A 472 -13.31 -7.36 20.40
CA GLN A 472 -11.88 -7.12 20.60
C GLN A 472 -11.17 -8.41 21.04
N ALA A 473 -9.97 -8.65 20.51
CA ALA A 473 -9.19 -9.84 20.81
C ALA A 473 -8.38 -9.66 22.10
N ASN A 474 -8.91 -10.16 23.22
CA ASN A 474 -8.28 -10.11 24.54
C ASN A 474 -8.43 -11.46 25.25
N PHE A 475 -7.40 -12.30 25.23
CA PHE A 475 -7.44 -13.65 25.80
C PHE A 475 -6.03 -14.20 26.07
N LEU A 476 -5.99 -15.35 26.73
CA LEU A 476 -4.78 -16.08 27.07
C LEU A 476 -4.76 -17.40 26.31
N LEU A 477 -3.56 -17.90 25.97
CA LEU A 477 -3.35 -19.26 25.50
C LEU A 477 -2.54 -20.04 26.54
N LEU A 478 -3.07 -21.18 26.99
CA LEU A 478 -2.48 -21.98 28.05
C LEU A 478 -2.24 -23.42 27.60
N LYS A 479 -1.11 -24.00 28.02
CA LYS A 479 -0.88 -25.45 27.95
C LYS A 479 -1.22 -26.06 29.29
N GLY A 480 -2.39 -26.69 29.40
CA GLY A 480 -2.95 -27.03 30.71
C GLY A 480 -3.16 -25.76 31.54
N ASN A 481 -2.45 -25.64 32.67
CA ASN A 481 -2.48 -24.44 33.53
C ASN A 481 -1.32 -23.47 33.29
N GLU A 482 -0.40 -23.81 32.39
CA GLU A 482 0.78 -22.99 32.11
C GLU A 482 0.46 -21.92 31.06
N LEU A 483 0.60 -20.64 31.42
CA LEU A 483 0.41 -19.54 30.50
C LEU A 483 1.54 -19.48 29.47
N LYS A 484 1.19 -19.48 28.18
CA LYS A 484 2.16 -19.41 27.07
C LYS A 484 2.07 -18.12 26.28
N TYR A 485 0.86 -17.62 26.04
CA TYR A 485 0.67 -16.36 25.30
C TYR A 485 -0.35 -15.45 25.98
N VAL A 486 -0.06 -14.16 25.93
CA VAL A 486 -0.97 -13.10 26.37
C VAL A 486 -1.35 -12.26 25.15
N ILE A 487 -2.62 -12.34 24.76
CA ILE A 487 -3.17 -11.58 23.64
C ILE A 487 -3.97 -10.40 24.19
N ILE A 488 -3.50 -9.18 23.92
CA ILE A 488 -4.22 -7.95 24.32
C ILE A 488 -4.37 -7.05 23.12
N ASN A 489 -5.60 -6.61 22.87
CA ASN A 489 -5.97 -5.80 21.72
C ASN A 489 -5.41 -6.38 20.40
N GLY A 490 -5.47 -7.70 20.26
CA GLY A 490 -5.01 -8.41 19.06
C GLY A 490 -3.49 -8.43 18.87
N PHE A 491 -2.70 -8.02 19.85
CA PHE A 491 -1.24 -8.13 19.86
C PHE A 491 -0.82 -9.31 20.73
N VAL A 492 0.21 -10.05 20.29
CA VAL A 492 0.97 -10.94 21.18
C VAL A 492 1.84 -10.07 22.06
N VAL A 493 1.40 -9.85 23.29
CA VAL A 493 2.09 -8.96 24.26
C VAL A 493 3.18 -9.71 25.01
N LYS A 494 2.99 -11.01 25.22
CA LYS A 494 3.97 -11.87 25.87
C LYS A 494 3.94 -13.27 25.27
N LYS A 495 5.12 -13.85 25.12
CA LYS A 495 5.37 -15.26 24.81
C LYS A 495 6.26 -15.80 25.93
N LEU A 496 5.79 -16.82 26.63
CA LEU A 496 6.41 -17.39 27.82
C LEU A 496 7.04 -18.76 27.56
#